data_AF-A0A842RPR4-F1
#
_entry.id   AF-A0A842RPR4-F1
#
_cell.length_a   1.000
_cell.length_b   1.000
_cell.length_c   1.000
_cell.angle_alpha   90.00
_cell.angle_beta   90.00
_cell.angle_gamma   90.00
#
_symmetry.space_group_name_H-M   'P 1'
#
loop_
_entity.id
_entity.type
_entity.pdbx_description
1 polymer ?
#
loop_
_entity_poly.entity_id
_entity_poly.type
_entity_poly.pdbx_seq_one_letter_code
_entity_poly.pdbx_strand_id
1 'polypeptide(L)'
;MYFLTLKGSHSESFSHKVIKQMIYRMVSEKARNVIESKLEKYINNRRADVYFVLKSGQRVVVEIQNSWISVKDIIERTKDYNKLGIYVLWILNGAGEVVANTKSPENSKNIRISPAEHFLYKIYHGRVYYVNINEYLHKTTITPPFALHFSLTDKKPNKILRDGYKSFYFRNMNYSHIPDWNILCVDYGFKLARFFDKNIFSVLQLKIKEYLEEITEMKCKNCSRKFRWFHKCSLAHNCKFRPLSNRKTTKKILSQFKEDYGTYIIFKALENLIVENEINLSIKKINKVIKSLQKK
;
A
#
# COMPACT_ATOMS: atom_id res chain seq x y z
N MET A 1 -11.44 -23.46 3.43
CA MET A 1 -12.86 -23.02 3.34
C MET A 1 -13.43 -23.14 4.74
N TYR A 2 -13.96 -22.08 5.33
CA TYR A 2 -14.31 -22.06 6.76
C TYR A 2 -15.78 -21.66 6.93
N PHE A 3 -16.56 -22.49 7.63
CA PHE A 3 -17.95 -22.23 7.99
C PHE A 3 -18.00 -21.35 9.25
N LEU A 4 -18.80 -20.28 9.22
CA LEU A 4 -19.05 -19.39 10.35
C LEU A 4 -20.54 -19.48 10.74
N THR A 5 -20.83 -19.80 11.99
CA THR A 5 -22.18 -19.73 12.58
C THR A 5 -22.46 -18.30 13.04
N LEU A 6 -23.52 -17.67 12.52
CA LEU A 6 -23.87 -16.28 12.78
C LEU A 6 -25.27 -16.18 13.39
N LYS A 7 -25.39 -15.67 14.63
CA LYS A 7 -26.64 -15.09 15.15
C LYS A 7 -26.55 -13.57 14.99
N GLY A 8 -27.53 -12.97 14.32
CA GLY A 8 -27.51 -11.55 13.98
C GLY A 8 -28.33 -10.67 14.95
N SER A 9 -27.75 -9.54 15.37
CA SER A 9 -28.48 -8.35 15.83
C SER A 9 -28.76 -7.39 14.65
N HIS A 10 -29.84 -6.61 14.74
CA HIS A 10 -30.40 -5.74 13.69
C HIS A 10 -29.52 -4.54 13.26
N SER A 11 -28.46 -4.16 13.99
CA SER A 11 -27.70 -2.92 13.74
C SER A 11 -26.37 -3.07 12.99
N GLU A 12 -25.87 -4.29 12.85
CA GLU A 12 -24.53 -4.55 12.30
C GLU A 12 -24.61 -5.42 11.05
N SER A 13 -24.08 -4.90 9.93
CA SER A 13 -24.08 -5.60 8.64
C SER A 13 -23.40 -6.97 8.74
N PHE A 14 -23.90 -7.93 7.95
CA PHE A 14 -23.29 -9.25 7.80
C PHE A 14 -21.80 -9.15 7.48
N SER A 15 -21.44 -8.26 6.54
CA SER A 15 -20.06 -8.04 6.13
C SER A 15 -19.15 -7.64 7.28
N HIS A 16 -19.61 -6.72 8.12
CA HIS A 16 -18.84 -6.26 9.28
C HIS A 16 -18.60 -7.39 10.30
N LYS A 17 -19.63 -8.19 10.62
CA LYS A 17 -19.52 -9.35 11.52
C LYS A 17 -18.52 -10.38 11.00
N VAL A 18 -18.62 -10.70 9.72
CA VAL A 18 -17.80 -11.71 9.06
C VAL A 18 -16.32 -11.29 9.04
N ILE A 19 -16.02 -10.03 8.67
CA ILE A 19 -14.65 -9.50 8.69
C ILE A 19 -14.10 -9.48 10.12
N LYS A 20 -14.90 -9.04 11.10
CA LYS A 20 -14.51 -8.99 12.52
C LYS A 20 -14.13 -10.35 13.07
N GLN A 21 -14.97 -11.36 12.84
CA GLN A 21 -14.67 -12.73 13.25
C GLN A 21 -13.43 -13.28 12.54
N MET A 22 -13.27 -12.99 11.24
CA MET A 22 -12.09 -13.43 10.50
C MET A 22 -10.81 -12.79 11.05
N ILE A 23 -10.79 -11.49 11.32
CA ILE A 23 -9.60 -10.79 11.86
C ILE A 23 -9.24 -11.36 13.23
N TYR A 24 -10.23 -11.44 14.12
CA TYR A 24 -10.02 -12.01 15.45
C TYR A 24 -9.40 -13.40 15.37
N ARG A 25 -10.04 -14.31 14.64
CA ARG A 25 -9.58 -15.70 14.54
C ARG A 25 -8.18 -15.78 13.93
N MET A 26 -7.96 -15.14 12.79
CA MET A 26 -6.72 -15.28 12.03
C MET A 26 -5.52 -14.66 12.75
N VAL A 27 -5.71 -13.49 13.38
CA VAL A 27 -4.65 -12.87 14.18
C VAL A 27 -4.38 -13.71 15.43
N SER A 28 -5.41 -14.14 16.17
CA SER A 28 -5.22 -14.95 17.38
C SER A 28 -4.51 -16.28 17.10
N GLU A 29 -4.83 -16.94 15.98
CA GLU A 29 -4.24 -18.23 15.61
C GLU A 29 -2.85 -18.09 14.98
N LYS A 30 -2.59 -17.04 14.19
CA LYS A 30 -1.40 -16.95 13.32
C LYS A 30 -0.38 -15.91 13.73
N ALA A 31 -0.76 -14.88 14.49
CA ALA A 31 0.16 -13.85 14.95
C ALA A 31 0.99 -14.39 16.12
N ARG A 32 2.31 -14.48 15.95
CA ARG A 32 3.21 -15.01 16.98
C ARG A 32 3.42 -14.04 18.14
N ASN A 33 3.06 -12.78 17.96
CA ASN A 33 3.29 -11.72 18.92
C ASN A 33 2.05 -11.27 19.70
N VAL A 34 0.92 -11.98 19.58
CA VAL A 34 -0.31 -11.75 20.35
C VAL A 34 -0.39 -12.74 21.51
N ILE A 35 -0.80 -12.27 22.70
CA ILE A 35 -0.97 -13.10 23.92
C ILE A 35 -2.39 -13.10 24.48
N GLU A 36 -3.17 -12.06 24.18
CA GLU A 36 -4.58 -11.97 24.56
C GLU A 36 -5.36 -11.44 23.36
N SER A 37 -6.56 -11.97 23.14
CA SER A 37 -7.49 -11.50 22.13
C SER A 37 -8.92 -11.46 22.67
N LYS A 38 -9.65 -10.39 22.39
CA LYS A 38 -11.07 -10.22 22.75
C LYS A 38 -11.86 -9.66 21.57
N LEU A 39 -13.06 -10.18 21.35
CA LEU A 39 -14.06 -9.59 20.46
C LEU A 39 -14.90 -8.57 21.22
N GLU A 40 -15.29 -7.48 20.56
CA GLU A 40 -16.26 -6.51 21.07
C GLU A 40 -15.93 -5.96 22.47
N LYS A 41 -14.65 -5.66 22.74
CA LYS A 41 -14.20 -5.20 24.05
C LYS A 41 -14.69 -3.79 24.34
N TYR A 42 -15.40 -3.61 25.44
CA TYR A 42 -15.74 -2.29 25.96
C TYR A 42 -14.51 -1.61 26.57
N ILE A 43 -14.24 -0.39 26.11
CA ILE A 43 -13.13 0.47 26.54
C ILE A 43 -13.73 1.86 26.73
N ASN A 44 -13.96 2.22 28.00
CA ASN A 44 -14.76 3.39 28.37
C ASN A 44 -16.11 3.39 27.61
N ASN A 45 -16.38 4.44 26.83
CA ASN A 45 -17.63 4.64 26.12
C ASN A 45 -17.64 4.04 24.70
N ARG A 46 -16.61 3.28 24.31
CA ARG A 46 -16.50 2.68 22.98
C ARG A 46 -16.41 1.16 23.07
N ARG A 47 -17.01 0.49 22.10
CA ARG A 47 -16.90 -0.95 21.91
C ARG A 47 -15.99 -1.21 20.72
N ALA A 48 -14.77 -1.64 20.98
CA ALA A 48 -13.80 -1.96 19.93
C ALA A 48 -14.18 -3.28 19.24
N ASP A 49 -14.08 -3.36 17.92
CA ASP A 49 -14.46 -4.58 17.18
C ASP A 49 -13.61 -5.78 17.57
N VAL A 50 -12.29 -5.58 17.60
CA VAL A 50 -11.32 -6.57 18.05
C VAL A 50 -10.27 -5.90 18.91
N TYR A 51 -9.85 -6.57 19.98
CA TYR A 51 -8.81 -6.11 20.88
C TYR A 51 -7.73 -7.19 21.04
N PHE A 52 -6.47 -6.75 21.04
CA PHE A 52 -5.31 -7.61 21.27
C PHE A 52 -4.37 -7.01 22.33
N VAL A 53 -3.68 -7.89 23.05
CA VAL A 53 -2.47 -7.55 23.81
C VAL A 53 -1.30 -8.26 23.17
N LEU A 54 -0.25 -7.50 22.86
CA LEU A 54 0.99 -8.04 22.29
C LEU A 54 1.93 -8.53 23.38
N LYS A 55 2.87 -9.42 23.03
CA LYS A 55 3.97 -9.89 23.92
C LYS A 55 4.77 -8.74 24.52
N SER A 56 4.86 -7.61 23.82
CA SER A 56 5.51 -6.38 24.29
C SER A 56 4.72 -5.61 25.36
N GLY A 57 3.51 -6.06 25.71
CA GLY A 57 2.58 -5.35 26.60
C GLY A 57 1.74 -4.27 25.90
N GLN A 58 2.02 -3.99 24.62
CA GLN A 58 1.24 -3.02 23.85
C GLN A 58 -0.18 -3.52 23.59
N ARG A 59 -1.15 -2.62 23.73
CA ARG A 59 -2.58 -2.89 23.51
C ARG A 59 -2.99 -2.37 22.16
N VAL A 60 -3.73 -3.17 21.41
CA VAL A 60 -4.18 -2.85 20.06
C VAL A 60 -5.69 -3.03 19.98
N VAL A 61 -6.37 -2.07 19.35
CA VAL A 61 -7.73 -2.25 18.84
C VAL A 61 -7.70 -2.30 17.33
N VAL A 62 -8.52 -3.18 16.76
CA VAL A 62 -8.83 -3.17 15.33
C VAL A 62 -10.22 -2.60 15.17
N GLU A 63 -10.34 -1.55 14.36
CA GLU A 63 -11.59 -0.95 13.94
C GLU A 63 -11.85 -1.35 12.49
N ILE A 64 -12.98 -1.98 12.25
CA ILE A 64 -13.41 -2.41 10.92
C ILE A 64 -14.48 -1.44 10.45
N GLN A 65 -14.32 -0.91 9.24
CA GLN A 65 -15.29 0.04 8.71
C GLN A 65 -15.89 -0.46 7.41
N ASN A 66 -17.20 -0.67 7.43
CA ASN A 66 -17.98 -1.03 6.24
C ASN A 66 -18.75 0.17 5.68
N SER A 67 -19.55 0.82 6.54
CA SER A 67 -20.40 1.95 6.17
C SER A 67 -19.61 3.25 6.07
N TRP A 68 -20.24 4.32 5.57
CA TRP A 68 -19.63 5.64 5.57
C TRP A 68 -19.21 6.08 6.98
N ILE A 69 -18.06 6.75 7.09
CA ILE A 69 -17.57 7.38 8.31
C ILE A 69 -16.91 8.72 7.97
N SER A 70 -17.10 9.73 8.82
CA SER A 70 -16.43 11.01 8.62
C SER A 70 -14.97 10.96 9.05
N VAL A 71 -14.13 11.81 8.45
CA VAL A 71 -12.73 11.97 8.90
C VAL A 71 -12.66 12.43 10.36
N LYS A 72 -13.62 13.25 10.80
CA LYS A 72 -13.72 13.70 12.19
C LYS A 72 -13.91 12.52 13.15
N ASP A 73 -14.80 11.59 12.81
CA ASP A 73 -15.07 10.42 13.64
C ASP A 73 -13.88 9.46 13.70
N ILE A 74 -13.17 9.26 12.59
CA ILE A 74 -11.92 8.48 12.57
C ILE A 74 -10.90 9.12 13.53
N ILE A 75 -10.71 10.44 13.46
CA ILE A 75 -9.78 11.18 14.33
C ILE A 75 -10.19 11.02 15.79
N GLU A 76 -11.46 11.23 16.11
CA GLU A 76 -11.97 11.18 17.48
C GLU A 76 -11.82 9.78 18.08
N ARG A 77 -12.29 8.74 17.37
CA ARG A 77 -12.11 7.32 17.77
C ARG A 77 -10.64 6.99 18.00
N THR A 78 -9.78 7.38 17.06
CA THR A 78 -8.35 7.13 17.17
C THR A 78 -7.78 7.80 18.41
N LYS A 79 -8.09 9.10 18.62
CA LYS A 79 -7.64 9.87 19.78
C LYS A 79 -8.12 9.28 21.11
N ASP A 80 -9.34 8.78 21.18
CA ASP A 80 -9.89 8.21 22.42
C ASP A 80 -9.12 6.96 22.86
N TYR A 81 -8.79 6.06 21.95
CA TYR A 81 -7.92 4.92 22.25
C TYR A 81 -6.48 5.36 22.56
N ASN A 82 -5.97 6.34 21.80
CA ASN A 82 -4.61 6.85 21.95
C ASN A 82 -4.36 7.48 23.33
N LYS A 83 -5.34 8.21 23.89
CA LYS A 83 -5.30 8.77 25.25
C LYS A 83 -5.08 7.69 26.32
N LEU A 84 -5.52 6.46 26.03
CA LEU A 84 -5.36 5.30 26.89
C LEU A 84 -4.08 4.51 26.58
N GLY A 85 -3.22 4.98 25.67
CA GLY A 85 -2.03 4.26 25.21
C GLY A 85 -2.35 3.04 24.35
N ILE A 86 -3.54 2.97 23.75
CA ILE A 86 -3.98 1.87 22.89
C ILE A 86 -3.76 2.25 21.43
N TYR A 87 -3.08 1.36 20.70
CA TYR A 87 -2.79 1.52 19.28
C TYR A 87 -3.99 1.10 18.44
N VAL A 88 -4.26 1.81 17.34
CA VAL A 88 -5.44 1.53 16.48
C VAL A 88 -5.00 1.00 15.12
N LEU A 89 -5.54 -0.14 14.72
CA LEU A 89 -5.45 -0.69 13.36
C LEU A 89 -6.79 -0.48 12.66
N TRP A 90 -6.80 0.31 11.59
CA TRP A 90 -8.00 0.55 10.78
C TRP A 90 -8.00 -0.39 9.58
N ILE A 91 -9.12 -1.10 9.38
CA ILE A 91 -9.33 -1.97 8.21
C ILE A 91 -10.65 -1.60 7.56
N LEU A 92 -10.61 -1.34 6.25
CA LEU A 92 -11.80 -0.98 5.47
C LEU A 92 -12.36 -2.21 4.74
N ASN A 93 -13.68 -2.32 4.62
CA ASN A 93 -14.25 -3.20 3.60
C ASN A 93 -13.99 -2.58 2.23
N GLY A 94 -13.19 -3.23 1.39
CA GLY A 94 -12.83 -2.72 0.07
C GLY A 94 -14.00 -2.67 -0.93
N ALA A 95 -15.14 -3.29 -0.61
CA ALA A 95 -16.40 -3.16 -1.34
C ALA A 95 -17.49 -2.41 -0.55
N GLY A 96 -17.15 -1.85 0.62
CA GLY A 96 -18.10 -1.14 1.49
C GLY A 96 -18.37 0.31 1.06
N GLU A 97 -19.28 0.99 1.76
CA GLU A 97 -19.63 2.39 1.51
C GLU A 97 -18.56 3.38 1.98
N VAL A 98 -17.59 2.92 2.78
CA VAL A 98 -16.46 3.75 3.24
C VAL A 98 -15.50 4.13 2.11
N VAL A 99 -15.45 3.35 1.03
CA VAL A 99 -14.55 3.56 -0.11
C VAL A 99 -15.24 4.30 -1.26
N ALA A 100 -14.49 5.06 -2.05
CA ALA A 100 -15.06 5.76 -3.22
C ALA A 100 -15.27 4.86 -4.45
N ASN A 101 -14.51 3.76 -4.53
CA ASN A 101 -14.61 2.71 -5.55
C ASN A 101 -14.17 1.40 -4.91
N THR A 102 -14.66 0.26 -5.42
CA THR A 102 -14.18 -1.06 -5.00
C THR A 102 -12.66 -1.15 -5.07
N LYS A 103 -12.06 -1.80 -4.06
CA LYS A 103 -10.63 -1.98 -3.91
C LYS A 103 -10.31 -3.46 -4.00
N SER A 104 -9.31 -3.81 -4.80
CA SER A 104 -8.84 -5.18 -4.99
C SER A 104 -7.31 -5.21 -4.76
N PRO A 105 -6.71 -6.37 -4.43
CA PRO A 105 -5.27 -6.52 -4.23
C PRO A 105 -4.50 -6.47 -5.57
N GLU A 106 -4.62 -5.36 -6.29
CA GLU A 106 -4.03 -5.13 -7.61
C GLU A 106 -3.48 -3.71 -7.74
N ASN A 107 -2.60 -3.51 -8.73
CA ASN A 107 -2.14 -2.17 -9.09
C ASN A 107 -3.17 -1.51 -9.99
N SER A 108 -3.48 -0.24 -9.73
CA SER A 108 -4.38 0.54 -10.58
C SER A 108 -4.04 2.02 -10.57
N LYS A 109 -4.40 2.74 -11.62
CA LYS A 109 -4.07 4.18 -11.77
C LYS A 109 -5.32 5.03 -11.78
N ASN A 110 -5.16 6.26 -11.29
CA ASN A 110 -6.18 7.30 -11.35
C ASN A 110 -7.55 6.88 -10.79
N ILE A 111 -7.54 6.05 -9.74
CA ILE A 111 -8.73 5.58 -9.03
C ILE A 111 -9.24 6.65 -8.06
N ARG A 112 -10.54 6.63 -7.74
CA ARG A 112 -11.08 7.50 -6.69
C ARG A 112 -10.84 6.86 -5.32
N ILE A 113 -10.46 7.69 -4.36
CA ILE A 113 -10.41 7.35 -2.94
C ILE A 113 -11.26 8.34 -2.15
N SER A 114 -11.92 7.86 -1.11
CA SER A 114 -12.77 8.66 -0.23
C SER A 114 -11.93 9.58 0.68
N PRO A 115 -12.54 10.58 1.33
CA PRO A 115 -11.84 11.40 2.32
C PRO A 115 -11.32 10.57 3.51
N ALA A 116 -12.05 9.52 3.91
CA ALA A 116 -11.61 8.57 4.93
C ALA A 116 -10.36 7.81 4.48
N GLU A 117 -10.36 7.25 3.26
CA GLU A 117 -9.20 6.58 2.69
C GLU A 117 -8.00 7.53 2.58
N HIS A 118 -8.21 8.76 2.12
CA HIS A 118 -7.14 9.77 1.99
C HIS A 118 -6.59 10.21 3.35
N PHE A 119 -7.42 10.26 4.40
CA PHE A 119 -6.96 10.53 5.75
C PHE A 119 -6.13 9.37 6.31
N LEU A 120 -6.64 8.14 6.20
CA LEU A 120 -5.92 6.94 6.65
C LEU A 120 -4.58 6.80 5.92
N TYR A 121 -4.57 6.99 4.60
CA TYR A 121 -3.35 7.06 3.78
C TYR A 121 -2.29 7.99 4.37
N LYS A 122 -2.67 9.19 4.84
CA LYS A 122 -1.74 10.15 5.43
C LYS A 122 -1.17 9.65 6.74
N ILE A 123 -2.02 9.24 7.67
CA ILE A 123 -1.58 8.85 9.02
C ILE A 123 -0.79 7.53 9.03
N TYR A 124 -1.05 6.65 8.06
CA TYR A 124 -0.29 5.40 7.87
C TYR A 124 0.90 5.54 6.91
N HIS A 125 1.32 6.76 6.59
CA HIS A 125 2.50 7.03 5.76
C HIS A 125 2.46 6.27 4.42
N GLY A 126 1.35 6.40 3.72
CA GLY A 126 1.23 5.96 2.34
C GLY A 126 0.32 4.78 2.09
N ARG A 127 -0.23 4.11 3.12
CA ARG A 127 -0.94 2.83 2.99
C ARG A 127 -2.32 2.84 3.65
N VAL A 128 -3.21 1.97 3.20
CA VAL A 128 -4.49 1.67 3.84
C VAL A 128 -4.75 0.17 3.75
N TYR A 129 -5.35 -0.41 4.80
CA TYR A 129 -5.65 -1.84 4.88
C TYR A 129 -7.09 -2.12 4.50
N TYR A 130 -7.28 -3.18 3.73
CA TYR A 130 -8.57 -3.59 3.23
C TYR A 130 -8.79 -5.08 3.41
N VAL A 131 -10.07 -5.45 3.49
CA VAL A 131 -10.55 -6.83 3.34
C VAL A 131 -11.75 -6.79 2.40
N ASN A 132 -11.89 -7.78 1.54
CA ASN A 132 -13.07 -7.95 0.69
C ASN A 132 -13.84 -9.20 1.06
N ILE A 133 -15.14 -9.13 0.86
CA ILE A 133 -16.04 -10.28 0.88
C ILE A 133 -16.51 -10.50 -0.54
N ASN A 134 -16.32 -11.72 -1.05
CA ASN A 134 -16.79 -12.12 -2.36
C ASN A 134 -17.86 -13.20 -2.19
N GLU A 135 -18.98 -13.03 -2.88
CA GLU A 135 -20.05 -14.02 -2.95
C GLU A 135 -20.02 -14.67 -4.32
N TYR A 136 -19.83 -15.99 -4.35
CA TYR A 136 -19.83 -16.77 -5.58
C TYR A 136 -20.65 -18.05 -5.39
N LEU A 137 -21.71 -18.24 -6.20
CA LEU A 137 -22.56 -19.43 -6.17
C LEU A 137 -22.97 -19.85 -4.73
N HIS A 138 -23.47 -18.91 -3.94
CA HIS A 138 -23.86 -19.10 -2.53
C HIS A 138 -22.72 -19.42 -1.55
N LYS A 139 -21.45 -19.29 -1.97
CA LYS A 139 -20.28 -19.36 -1.09
C LYS A 139 -19.75 -17.96 -0.84
N THR A 140 -19.72 -17.56 0.43
CA THR A 140 -19.05 -16.35 0.89
C THR A 140 -17.58 -16.67 1.14
N THR A 141 -16.69 -15.93 0.47
CA THR A 141 -15.24 -15.98 0.71
C THR A 141 -14.76 -14.61 1.18
N ILE A 142 -13.73 -14.61 2.02
CA ILE A 142 -13.14 -13.39 2.55
C ILE A 142 -11.69 -13.38 2.09
N THR A 143 -11.22 -12.27 1.55
CA THR A 143 -9.80 -12.14 1.22
C THR A 143 -8.99 -11.99 2.51
N PRO A 144 -7.75 -12.50 2.57
CA PRO A 144 -6.81 -12.01 3.57
C PRO A 144 -6.72 -10.48 3.53
N PRO A 145 -6.41 -9.81 4.65
CA PRO A 145 -6.10 -8.39 4.64
C PRO A 145 -5.02 -8.09 3.61
N PHE A 146 -5.18 -6.98 2.90
CA PHE A 146 -4.20 -6.50 1.94
C PHE A 146 -3.93 -5.01 2.15
N ALA A 147 -2.71 -4.60 1.86
CA ALA A 147 -2.29 -3.21 1.93
C ALA A 147 -2.32 -2.60 0.53
N LEU A 148 -2.96 -1.45 0.39
CA LEU A 148 -2.85 -0.61 -0.79
C LEU A 148 -2.09 0.65 -0.45
N HIS A 149 -1.04 0.91 -1.21
CA HIS A 149 -0.27 2.14 -1.15
C HIS A 149 -0.80 3.13 -2.17
N PHE A 150 -1.11 4.35 -1.72
CA PHE A 150 -1.56 5.40 -2.62
C PHE A 150 -0.44 6.36 -2.96
N SER A 151 -0.48 6.89 -4.17
CA SER A 151 0.43 7.93 -4.62
C SER A 151 -0.25 8.95 -5.51
N LEU A 152 0.44 10.06 -5.78
CA LEU A 152 -0.07 11.11 -6.65
C LEU A 152 -0.29 10.56 -8.06
N THR A 153 -1.39 11.00 -8.68
CA THR A 153 -1.66 10.71 -10.08
C THR A 153 -0.75 11.48 -11.00
N ASP A 154 -0.46 10.89 -12.16
CA ASP A 154 0.36 11.54 -13.19
C ASP A 154 -0.42 12.60 -13.98
N LYS A 155 -1.75 12.48 -14.06
CA LYS A 155 -2.60 13.28 -14.96
C LYS A 155 -3.68 14.13 -14.28
N LYS A 156 -4.09 13.75 -13.07
CA LYS A 156 -5.26 14.34 -12.40
C LYS A 156 -4.85 15.32 -11.28
N PRO A 157 -5.69 16.31 -10.95
CA PRO A 157 -5.34 17.30 -9.95
C PRO A 157 -5.28 16.68 -8.55
N ASN A 158 -4.32 17.12 -7.74
CA ASN A 158 -4.18 16.71 -6.35
C ASN A 158 -5.07 17.55 -5.41
N LYS A 159 -6.37 17.60 -5.68
CA LYS A 159 -7.36 18.29 -4.84
C LYS A 159 -8.59 17.44 -4.64
N ILE A 160 -9.38 17.78 -3.63
CA ILE A 160 -10.68 17.15 -3.43
C ILE A 160 -11.60 17.54 -4.59
N LEU A 161 -12.33 16.56 -5.11
CA LEU A 161 -13.33 16.72 -6.15
C LEU A 161 -14.69 16.28 -5.59
N ARG A 162 -15.77 16.74 -6.23
CA ARG A 162 -17.15 16.42 -5.87
C ARG A 162 -17.89 15.83 -7.05
N ASP A 163 -18.74 14.86 -6.78
CA ASP A 163 -19.68 14.22 -7.71
C ASP A 163 -20.99 14.04 -6.93
N GLY A 164 -21.95 14.94 -7.18
CA GLY A 164 -23.08 15.17 -6.29
C GLY A 164 -22.64 15.50 -4.85
N TYR A 165 -23.20 14.80 -3.87
CA TYR A 165 -22.86 14.93 -2.46
C TYR A 165 -21.59 14.17 -2.04
N LYS A 166 -20.99 13.39 -2.96
CA LYS A 166 -19.80 12.58 -2.66
C LYS A 166 -18.54 13.36 -2.98
N SER A 167 -17.61 13.41 -2.02
CA SER A 167 -16.28 13.98 -2.21
C SER A 167 -15.22 12.87 -2.37
N PHE A 168 -14.19 13.08 -3.19
CA PHE A 168 -13.13 12.10 -3.42
C PHE A 168 -11.82 12.74 -3.90
N TYR A 169 -10.75 11.95 -3.90
CA TYR A 169 -9.45 12.29 -4.47
C TYR A 169 -9.08 11.27 -5.55
N PHE A 170 -8.24 11.68 -6.51
CA PHE A 170 -7.62 10.72 -7.43
C PHE A 170 -6.23 10.30 -6.97
N ARG A 171 -5.94 9.00 -7.01
CA ARG A 171 -4.63 8.41 -6.67
C ARG A 171 -4.25 7.29 -7.63
N ASN A 172 -2.95 7.02 -7.72
CA ASN A 172 -2.50 5.70 -8.15
C ASN A 172 -2.50 4.78 -6.91
N MET A 173 -2.76 3.51 -7.13
CA MET A 173 -2.94 2.48 -6.12
C MET A 173 -1.98 1.33 -6.41
N ASN A 174 -1.23 0.93 -5.40
CA ASN A 174 -0.22 -0.10 -5.51
C ASN A 174 -0.38 -1.15 -4.43
N TYR A 175 -0.57 -2.39 -4.85
CA TYR A 175 -0.72 -3.50 -3.94
C TYR A 175 0.62 -3.86 -3.28
N SER A 176 0.60 -4.05 -1.96
CA SER A 176 1.70 -4.63 -1.20
C SER A 176 1.22 -5.84 -0.43
N HIS A 177 2.04 -6.90 -0.50
CA HIS A 177 1.79 -8.16 0.18
C HIS A 177 2.00 -8.02 1.68
N ILE A 178 1.08 -8.61 2.45
CA ILE A 178 1.21 -8.77 3.90
C ILE A 178 1.77 -10.18 4.16
N PRO A 179 3.05 -10.31 4.53
CA PRO A 179 3.75 -11.59 4.66
C PRO A 179 3.23 -12.44 5.83
N ASP A 180 2.76 -11.82 6.90
CA ASP A 180 2.26 -12.51 8.08
C ASP A 180 1.21 -11.68 8.84
N TRP A 181 0.60 -12.32 9.84
CA TRP A 181 -0.47 -11.75 10.66
C TRP A 181 0.04 -11.01 11.91
N ASN A 182 1.37 -10.87 12.07
CA ASN A 182 1.91 -10.13 13.21
C ASN A 182 1.49 -8.66 13.13
N ILE A 183 1.38 -8.04 14.31
CA ILE A 183 1.00 -6.63 14.44
C ILE A 183 2.20 -5.82 14.92
N LEU A 184 2.50 -4.72 14.25
CA LEU A 184 3.49 -3.74 14.64
C LEU A 184 2.81 -2.46 15.13
N CYS A 185 3.20 -1.99 16.32
CA CYS A 185 2.78 -0.71 16.87
C CYS A 185 3.76 0.39 16.44
N VAL A 186 3.24 1.49 15.89
CA VAL A 186 4.01 2.64 15.41
C VAL A 186 3.43 3.95 15.96
N ASP A 187 4.28 4.94 16.16
CA ASP A 187 3.88 6.28 16.58
C ASP A 187 4.26 7.30 15.50
N TYR A 188 3.26 7.78 14.77
CA TYR A 188 3.41 8.78 13.69
C TYR A 188 2.64 10.06 14.01
N GLY A 189 2.62 10.44 15.29
CA GLY A 189 1.71 11.45 15.83
C GLY A 189 0.33 10.88 16.21
N PHE A 190 0.04 9.67 15.72
CA PHE A 190 -0.96 8.76 16.27
C PHE A 190 -0.28 7.43 16.59
N LYS A 191 -0.65 6.83 17.71
CA LYS A 191 -0.41 5.43 18.08
C LYS A 191 -1.29 4.55 17.20
N LEU A 192 -0.68 4.02 16.15
CA LEU A 192 -1.33 3.17 15.15
C LEU A 192 -0.73 1.76 15.19
N ALA A 193 -1.55 0.77 14.92
CA ALA A 193 -1.13 -0.59 14.70
C ALA A 193 -1.19 -0.90 13.20
N ARG A 194 -0.27 -1.72 12.71
CA ARG A 194 -0.20 -2.14 11.31
C ARG A 194 0.23 -3.59 11.19
N PHE A 195 -0.08 -4.22 10.07
CA PHE A 195 0.54 -5.50 9.72
C PHE A 195 2.03 -5.31 9.36
N PHE A 196 2.79 -6.41 9.33
CA PHE A 196 4.18 -6.41 8.86
C PHE A 196 4.28 -6.31 7.32
N ASP A 197 3.70 -5.28 6.71
CA ASP A 197 3.75 -5.07 5.27
C ASP A 197 5.11 -4.48 4.81
N LYS A 198 5.52 -4.79 3.57
CA LYS A 198 6.67 -4.12 2.95
C LYS A 198 6.23 -2.78 2.37
N ASN A 199 7.01 -1.73 2.63
CA ASN A 199 6.77 -0.44 1.99
C ASN A 199 6.97 -0.58 0.47
N ILE A 200 5.98 -0.18 -0.33
CA ILE A 200 6.05 -0.24 -1.79
C ILE A 200 7.26 0.49 -2.38
N PHE A 201 7.73 1.58 -1.74
CA PHE A 201 8.93 2.29 -2.17
C PHE A 201 10.15 1.40 -2.05
N SER A 202 10.33 0.71 -0.91
CA SER A 202 11.45 -0.21 -0.68
C SER A 202 11.41 -1.40 -1.64
N VAL A 203 10.21 -1.93 -1.90
CA VAL A 203 10.03 -3.00 -2.90
C VAL A 203 10.44 -2.51 -4.29
N LEU A 204 10.01 -1.32 -4.70
CA LEU A 204 10.37 -0.77 -6.01
C LEU A 204 11.86 -0.43 -6.10
N GLN A 205 12.46 0.10 -5.04
CA GLN A 205 13.91 0.36 -4.99
C GLN A 205 14.70 -0.91 -5.27
N LEU A 206 14.36 -2.02 -4.62
CA LEU A 206 14.98 -3.32 -4.87
C LEU A 206 14.80 -3.77 -6.32
N LYS A 207 13.58 -3.74 -6.84
CA LYS A 207 13.30 -4.10 -8.25
C LYS A 207 14.06 -3.23 -9.26
N ILE A 208 14.23 -1.93 -8.96
CA ILE A 208 15.02 -1.03 -9.81
C ILE A 208 16.49 -1.43 -9.77
N LYS A 209 17.05 -1.76 -8.60
CA LYS A 209 18.43 -2.25 -8.47
C LYS A 209 18.63 -3.54 -9.27
N GLU A 210 17.78 -4.56 -9.05
CA GLU A 210 17.80 -5.83 -9.76
C GLU A 210 17.72 -5.62 -11.28
N TYR A 211 16.77 -4.80 -11.73
CA TYR A 211 16.65 -4.46 -13.15
C TYR A 211 17.92 -3.79 -13.71
N LEU A 212 18.50 -2.84 -12.96
CA LEU A 212 19.75 -2.21 -13.36
C LEU A 212 20.90 -3.22 -13.43
N GLU A 213 20.99 -4.15 -12.48
CA GLU A 213 21.97 -5.24 -12.48
C GLU A 213 21.80 -6.15 -13.70
N GLU A 214 20.60 -6.64 -13.99
CA GLU A 214 20.30 -7.46 -15.18
C GLU A 214 20.73 -6.76 -16.47
N ILE A 215 20.41 -5.47 -16.57
CA ILE A 215 20.82 -4.61 -17.68
C ILE A 215 22.34 -4.52 -17.78
N THR A 216 23.00 -4.43 -16.62
CA THR A 216 24.45 -4.33 -16.57
C THR A 216 25.10 -5.62 -17.00
N GLU A 217 24.54 -6.78 -16.65
CA GLU A 217 25.17 -8.09 -16.82
C GLU A 217 24.93 -8.77 -18.16
N MET A 218 24.00 -8.27 -18.98
CA MET A 218 23.77 -8.78 -20.34
C MET A 218 25.13 -8.94 -21.08
N LYS A 219 25.26 -9.88 -22.02
CA LYS A 219 26.51 -10.04 -22.80
C LYS A 219 26.35 -9.53 -24.22
N CYS A 220 27.42 -9.00 -24.80
CA CYS A 220 27.43 -8.66 -26.22
C CYS A 220 27.25 -9.93 -27.05
N LYS A 221 26.17 -10.02 -27.83
CA LYS A 221 25.92 -11.15 -28.75
C LYS A 221 27.07 -11.42 -29.73
N ASN A 222 27.91 -10.42 -30.00
CA ASN A 222 28.98 -10.50 -30.99
C ASN A 222 30.38 -10.75 -30.40
N CYS A 223 30.63 -10.37 -29.13
CA CYS A 223 31.96 -10.50 -28.52
C CYS A 223 31.97 -11.16 -27.14
N SER A 224 30.83 -11.66 -26.67
CA SER A 224 30.65 -12.42 -25.42
C SER A 224 31.13 -11.75 -24.11
N ARG A 225 31.63 -10.51 -24.18
CA ARG A 225 31.99 -9.71 -23.01
C ARG A 225 30.74 -9.36 -22.21
N LYS A 226 30.80 -9.56 -20.88
CA LYS A 226 29.78 -9.06 -19.94
C LYS A 226 29.68 -7.54 -20.13
N PHE A 227 28.47 -7.05 -20.34
CA PHE A 227 28.24 -5.63 -20.36
C PHE A 227 28.55 -5.05 -18.98
N ARG A 228 28.63 -3.73 -18.94
CA ARG A 228 28.30 -3.04 -17.71
C ARG A 228 27.02 -2.27 -17.88
N TRP A 229 26.55 -1.87 -19.08
CA TRP A 229 25.24 -1.24 -19.36
C TRP A 229 24.88 -1.45 -20.86
N PHE A 230 23.60 -1.39 -21.28
CA PHE A 230 23.08 -1.73 -22.64
C PHE A 230 23.87 -1.28 -23.90
N HIS A 231 24.16 -2.18 -24.86
CA HIS A 231 24.82 -1.86 -26.15
C HIS A 231 24.30 -2.64 -27.39
N LYS A 232 24.37 -2.03 -28.60
CA LYS A 232 24.25 -2.70 -29.92
C LYS A 232 25.67 -2.85 -30.49
N CYS A 233 26.05 -4.05 -30.89
CA CYS A 233 27.35 -4.29 -31.52
C CYS A 233 27.33 -3.90 -33.01
N SER A 234 28.35 -3.21 -33.50
CA SER A 234 28.63 -3.18 -34.94
C SER A 234 29.77 -4.13 -35.24
N LEU A 235 29.66 -4.87 -36.34
CA LEU A 235 30.66 -5.82 -36.82
C LEU A 235 31.97 -5.15 -37.26
N ALA A 236 31.96 -3.83 -37.47
CA ALA A 236 32.98 -3.19 -38.29
C ALA A 236 34.30 -2.90 -37.56
N HIS A 237 34.32 -2.28 -36.37
CA HIS A 237 35.61 -1.82 -35.80
C HIS A 237 35.61 -1.74 -34.27
N ASN A 238 36.71 -2.18 -33.66
CA ASN A 238 37.18 -1.92 -32.28
C ASN A 238 36.14 -1.31 -31.33
N CYS A 239 35.61 -2.14 -30.44
CA CYS A 239 34.48 -1.85 -29.58
C CYS A 239 34.70 -0.59 -28.70
N LYS A 240 34.30 0.59 -29.19
CA LYS A 240 34.32 1.85 -28.43
C LYS A 240 33.07 1.93 -27.56
N PHE A 241 33.15 1.36 -26.36
CA PHE A 241 32.06 1.31 -25.38
C PHE A 241 31.73 2.71 -24.82
N ARG A 242 30.44 3.07 -24.70
CA ARG A 242 29.97 4.25 -23.95
C ARG A 242 28.73 3.91 -23.13
N PRO A 243 28.70 4.22 -21.81
CA PRO A 243 27.55 3.92 -20.93
C PRO A 243 26.27 4.60 -21.43
N LEU A 244 25.09 4.03 -21.13
CA LEU A 244 23.84 4.74 -21.42
C LEU A 244 23.86 6.07 -20.67
N SER A 245 23.43 7.13 -21.37
CA SER A 245 23.19 8.39 -20.69
C SER A 245 22.09 8.22 -19.65
N ASN A 246 22.18 8.95 -18.54
CA ASN A 246 21.18 8.94 -17.46
C ASN A 246 19.77 9.09 -18.02
N ARG A 247 19.60 9.93 -19.06
CA ARG A 247 18.33 10.12 -19.78
C ARG A 247 17.76 8.83 -20.37
N LYS A 248 18.59 8.01 -21.04
CA LYS A 248 18.16 6.75 -21.65
C LYS A 248 17.81 5.73 -20.56
N THR A 249 18.61 5.65 -19.51
CA THR A 249 18.36 4.73 -18.39
C THR A 249 17.08 5.09 -17.66
N THR A 250 16.86 6.35 -17.29
CA THR A 250 15.61 6.80 -16.68
C THR A 250 14.40 6.47 -17.53
N LYS A 251 14.49 6.65 -18.86
CA LYS A 251 13.39 6.27 -19.77
C LYS A 251 13.09 4.78 -19.75
N LYS A 252 14.13 3.93 -19.63
CA LYS A 252 13.96 2.47 -19.56
C LYS A 252 13.36 2.00 -18.23
N ILE A 253 13.83 2.56 -17.11
CA ILE A 253 13.21 2.32 -15.80
C ILE A 253 11.74 2.73 -15.83
N LEU A 254 11.44 3.91 -16.38
CA LEU A 254 10.06 4.35 -16.54
C LEU A 254 9.27 3.41 -17.45
N SER A 255 9.78 3.00 -18.62
CA SER A 255 9.04 2.05 -19.48
C SER A 255 8.80 0.70 -18.80
N GLN A 256 9.73 0.26 -17.95
CA GLN A 256 9.63 -1.02 -17.25
C GLN A 256 8.59 -0.98 -16.13
N PHE A 257 8.56 0.07 -15.31
CA PHE A 257 7.81 0.10 -14.06
C PHE A 257 6.59 1.02 -14.08
N LYS A 258 6.44 1.90 -15.08
CA LYS A 258 5.39 2.94 -15.08
C LYS A 258 3.99 2.35 -15.10
N GLU A 259 3.78 1.21 -15.75
CA GLU A 259 2.45 0.59 -15.78
C GLU A 259 1.99 0.10 -14.42
N ASP A 260 2.89 -0.45 -13.62
CA ASP A 260 2.55 -0.91 -12.27
C ASP A 260 2.53 0.24 -11.25
N TYR A 261 3.56 1.08 -11.22
CA TYR A 261 3.84 1.98 -10.09
C TYR A 261 3.46 3.45 -10.31
N GLY A 262 3.22 3.85 -11.57
CA GLY A 262 3.06 5.26 -11.94
C GLY A 262 4.37 6.06 -11.83
N THR A 263 4.38 7.26 -12.42
CA THR A 263 5.62 8.04 -12.57
C THR A 263 6.11 8.59 -11.23
N TYR A 264 5.19 9.00 -10.34
CA TYR A 264 5.54 9.59 -9.05
C TYR A 264 6.33 8.65 -8.14
N ILE A 265 5.87 7.41 -7.94
CA ILE A 265 6.56 6.46 -7.05
C ILE A 265 7.94 6.11 -7.61
N ILE A 266 8.04 5.86 -8.92
CA ILE A 266 9.32 5.57 -9.58
C ILE A 266 10.29 6.73 -9.37
N PHE A 267 9.82 7.96 -9.55
CA PHE A 267 10.66 9.12 -9.32
C PHE A 267 11.20 9.17 -7.89
N LYS A 268 10.31 9.01 -6.90
CA LYS A 268 10.71 9.05 -5.49
C LYS A 268 11.68 7.92 -5.13
N ALA A 269 11.46 6.72 -5.66
CA ALA A 269 12.36 5.58 -5.48
C ALA A 269 13.75 5.86 -6.08
N LEU A 270 13.81 6.43 -7.29
CA LEU A 270 15.07 6.85 -7.91
C LEU A 270 15.78 7.95 -7.12
N GLU A 271 15.03 8.92 -6.60
CA GLU A 271 15.57 10.01 -5.78
C GLU A 271 16.26 9.44 -4.53
N ASN A 272 15.59 8.52 -3.83
CA ASN A 272 16.15 7.86 -2.65
C ASN A 272 17.41 7.04 -2.99
N LEU A 273 17.38 6.24 -4.05
CA LEU A 273 18.54 5.44 -4.48
C LEU A 273 19.76 6.32 -4.84
N ILE A 274 19.54 7.52 -5.37
CA ILE A 274 20.65 8.45 -5.65
C ILE A 274 21.18 9.07 -4.36
N VAL A 275 20.30 9.48 -3.46
CA VAL A 275 20.68 10.05 -2.16
C VAL A 275 21.47 9.05 -1.32
N GLU A 276 21.09 7.77 -1.39
CA GLU A 276 21.77 6.65 -0.73
C GLU A 276 23.07 6.23 -1.44
N ASN A 277 23.45 6.89 -2.56
CA ASN A 277 24.58 6.53 -3.43
C ASN A 277 24.53 5.11 -4.01
N GLU A 278 23.35 4.52 -4.09
CA GLU A 278 23.11 3.17 -4.59
C GLU A 278 23.08 3.11 -6.12
N ILE A 279 22.77 4.23 -6.77
CA ILE A 279 22.82 4.35 -8.24
C ILE A 279 23.48 5.66 -8.69
N ASN A 280 24.33 5.57 -9.71
CA ASN A 280 24.98 6.75 -10.29
C ASN A 280 24.10 7.40 -11.38
N LEU A 281 23.00 8.02 -10.96
CA LEU A 281 22.13 8.85 -11.80
C LEU A 281 22.11 10.30 -11.31
N SER A 282 21.71 11.22 -12.19
CA SER A 282 21.67 12.65 -11.87
C SER A 282 20.21 13.07 -11.69
N ILE A 283 19.87 13.54 -10.48
CA ILE A 283 18.53 14.04 -10.13
C ILE A 283 18.07 15.11 -11.12
N LYS A 284 18.94 16.08 -11.46
CA LYS A 284 18.66 17.13 -12.46
C LYS A 284 18.25 16.56 -13.82
N LYS A 285 18.93 15.50 -14.28
CA LYS A 285 18.61 14.84 -15.56
C LYS A 285 17.30 14.05 -15.47
N ILE A 286 17.03 13.37 -14.35
CA ILE A 286 15.76 12.65 -14.11
C ILE A 286 14.58 13.62 -14.13
N ASN A 287 14.70 14.74 -13.42
CA ASN A 287 13.69 15.81 -13.39
C ASN A 287 13.37 16.33 -14.80
N LYS A 288 14.38 16.48 -15.66
CA LYS A 288 14.17 16.88 -17.06
C LYS A 288 13.39 15.82 -17.85
N VAL A 289 13.62 14.53 -17.60
CA VAL A 289 12.86 13.44 -18.24
C VAL A 289 11.41 13.45 -17.78
N ILE A 290 11.15 13.55 -16.48
CA ILE A 290 9.79 13.51 -15.93
C ILE A 290 8.97 14.70 -16.40
N LYS A 291 9.54 15.93 -16.32
CA LYS A 291 8.87 17.12 -16.84
C LYS A 291 8.54 17.00 -18.33
N SER A 292 9.39 16.33 -19.13
CA SER A 292 9.12 16.11 -20.55
C SER A 292 8.01 15.10 -20.83
N LEU A 293 7.74 14.20 -19.87
CA LEU A 293 6.67 13.19 -19.98
C LEU A 293 5.33 13.69 -19.46
N GLN A 294 5.33 14.67 -18.55
CA GLN A 294 4.11 15.30 -18.03
C GLN A 294 3.52 16.37 -18.97
N LYS A 295 4.33 16.88 -19.92
CA LYS A 295 3.89 17.86 -20.93
C LYS A 295 3.24 17.22 -22.17
N LYS A 296 3.17 15.89 -22.24
CA LYS A 296 2.58 15.11 -23.34
C LYS A 296 1.33 14.41 -22.84
#